data_AF-A0A560WN82-F1
#
_entry.id   AF-A0A560WN82-F1
#
_cell.length_a   1.000
_cell.length_b   1.000
_cell.length_c   1.000
_cell.angle_alpha   90.00
_cell.angle_beta   90.00
_cell.angle_gamma   90.00
#
_symmetry.space_group_name_H-M   'P 1'
#
loop_
_entity.id
_entity.type
_entity.pdbx_description
1 polymer ?
#
loop_
_entity_poly.entity_id
_entity_poly.type
_entity_poly.pdbx_seq_one_letter_code
_entity_poly.pdbx_strand_id
1 'polypeptide(L)'
;MRDSVDPCPKSAVSHGVGIAGLVGLGLWTLVARHYGMDGPNAGLAAVVACGLPMVLWSLMVDKVHRNASTGIDWHGPARPVRDVLDISIVKIAGLWATWLAIAIFYCIARWYWNGNYRFSMDLFTAAAPWLLALSIPYIIWIDRRLVHPKDASYSFGQWVIGGAAGVPDMRQVAHHARAWTVKGFFLAFMVSIVPGNFANVVDWRIEEAFANPVAMAGFLIAVMFMIDVCLATVGYILTFKPLDSHIRTANPYLAGWVAALICYPPFVLMGGGGPLDYHAGGAEWDYWTQGSGVLQWALGGWLVLLTGIYAWATVAFGLRFSNLTHRGILTHGPYRWTRHPAYLAKNLFWWFSALPFLSVSGSMTDIVRNCAMLALTNAVYYWRARTEEQHLSADPDYRAYSDWMERNAPVPRFFAWVTGRKRPAAAVIQAAE
;
A
#
# COMPACT_ATOMS: atom_id res chain seq x y z
N MET A 1 -15.15 -14.23 38.32
CA MET A 1 -14.83 -14.69 36.95
C MET A 1 -13.69 -13.83 36.46
N ARG A 2 -12.49 -14.40 36.28
CA ARG A 2 -11.37 -13.67 35.68
C ARG A 2 -11.74 -13.37 34.23
N ASP A 3 -11.70 -12.11 33.83
CA ASP A 3 -11.83 -11.69 32.44
C ASP A 3 -10.88 -12.54 31.59
N SER A 4 -11.42 -13.48 30.82
CA SER A 4 -10.65 -14.10 29.75
C SER A 4 -10.34 -12.98 28.77
N VAL A 5 -9.10 -12.49 28.79
CA VAL A 5 -8.60 -11.48 27.87
C VAL A 5 -8.89 -11.98 26.45
N ASP A 6 -9.85 -11.38 25.73
CA ASP A 6 -10.19 -11.70 24.34
C ASP A 6 -8.99 -11.32 23.46
N PRO A 7 -8.08 -12.27 23.14
CA PRO A 7 -6.79 -11.93 22.59
C PRO A 7 -6.97 -11.53 21.13
N CYS A 8 -6.40 -10.39 20.75
CA CYS A 8 -6.41 -9.95 19.36
C CYS A 8 -5.70 -11.00 18.47
N PRO A 9 -6.30 -11.42 17.34
CA PRO A 9 -5.67 -12.37 16.43
C PRO A 9 -4.26 -11.91 16.02
N LYS A 10 -3.36 -12.89 15.79
CA LYS A 10 -1.97 -12.58 15.45
C LYS A 10 -1.89 -11.84 14.12
N SER A 11 -1.10 -10.77 14.08
CA SER A 11 -0.86 -10.04 12.84
C SER A 11 0.09 -10.81 11.93
N ALA A 12 -0.15 -10.74 10.62
CA ALA A 12 0.73 -11.34 9.61
C ALA A 12 2.12 -10.70 9.50
N VAL A 13 2.31 -9.51 10.06
CA VAL A 13 3.56 -8.74 10.04
C VAL A 13 3.90 -8.34 11.48
N SER A 14 5.18 -8.38 11.85
CA SER A 14 5.62 -7.85 13.14
C SER A 14 5.82 -6.33 13.08
N HIS A 15 5.74 -5.66 14.22
CA HIS A 15 6.09 -4.24 14.32
C HIS A 15 7.53 -3.95 13.86
N GLY A 16 8.44 -4.91 14.08
CA GLY A 16 9.87 -4.74 13.84
C GLY A 16 10.22 -4.52 12.37
N VAL A 17 9.48 -5.12 11.43
CA VAL A 17 9.72 -4.92 10.00
C VAL A 17 9.55 -3.46 9.62
N GLY A 18 8.43 -2.84 9.99
CA GLY A 18 8.17 -1.43 9.68
C GLY A 18 9.18 -0.49 10.33
N ILE A 19 9.54 -0.75 11.59
CA ILE A 19 10.53 0.04 12.33
C ILE A 19 11.92 -0.06 11.68
N ALA A 20 12.34 -1.27 11.26
CA ALA A 20 13.61 -1.46 10.57
C ALA A 20 13.68 -0.63 9.28
N GLY A 21 12.58 -0.59 8.51
CA GLY A 21 12.48 0.24 7.31
C GLY A 21 12.56 1.73 7.61
N LEU A 22 11.88 2.19 8.66
CA LEU A 22 11.96 3.59 9.11
C LEU A 22 13.39 4.00 9.51
N VAL A 23 14.10 3.14 10.24
CA VAL A 23 15.49 3.40 10.63
C VAL A 23 16.37 3.53 9.40
N GLY A 24 16.26 2.59 8.45
CA GLY A 24 17.04 2.65 7.21
C GLY A 24 16.75 3.89 6.37
N LEU A 25 15.47 4.22 6.19
CA LEU A 25 15.04 5.43 5.48
C LEU A 25 15.54 6.70 6.17
N GLY A 26 15.42 6.77 7.50
CA GLY A 26 15.89 7.91 8.28
C GLY A 26 17.39 8.12 8.17
N LEU A 27 18.19 7.06 8.31
CA LEU A 27 19.65 7.12 8.15
C LEU A 27 20.05 7.60 6.74
N TRP A 28 19.42 7.06 5.70
CA TRP A 28 19.69 7.52 4.33
C TRP A 28 19.29 8.97 4.12
N THR A 29 18.13 9.38 4.65
CA THR A 29 17.66 10.77 4.53
C THR A 29 18.64 11.74 5.20
N LEU A 30 19.21 11.39 6.36
CA LEU A 30 20.22 12.21 7.02
C LEU A 30 21.50 12.34 6.18
N VAL A 31 21.97 11.25 5.57
CA VAL A 31 23.13 11.26 4.67
C VAL A 31 22.84 12.12 3.43
N ALA A 32 21.69 11.90 2.79
CA ALA A 32 21.29 12.64 1.60
C ALA A 32 21.18 14.14 1.88
N ARG A 33 20.61 14.53 3.03
CA ARG A 33 20.54 15.92 3.46
C ARG A 33 21.91 16.54 3.73
N HIS A 34 22.84 15.81 4.32
CA HIS A 34 24.19 16.31 4.58
C HIS A 34 24.95 16.63 3.28
N TYR A 35 24.74 15.83 2.23
CA TYR A 35 25.41 15.97 0.95
C TYR A 35 24.57 16.65 -0.15
N GLY A 36 23.35 17.09 0.14
CA GLY A 36 22.44 17.69 -0.85
C GLY A 36 22.04 16.72 -1.98
N MET A 37 21.82 15.45 -1.66
CA MET A 37 21.45 14.41 -2.63
C MET A 37 19.93 14.33 -2.78
N ASP A 38 19.34 15.27 -3.52
CA ASP A 38 17.91 15.41 -3.79
C ASP A 38 17.44 14.72 -5.08
N GLY A 39 18.37 14.33 -5.95
CA GLY A 39 18.06 13.79 -7.27
C GLY A 39 17.31 12.44 -7.27
N PRO A 40 16.75 12.02 -8.43
CA PRO A 40 15.90 10.83 -8.52
C PRO A 40 16.56 9.51 -8.10
N ASN A 41 17.86 9.36 -8.35
CA ASN A 41 18.62 8.19 -7.91
C ASN A 41 18.77 8.13 -6.39
N ALA A 42 18.84 9.28 -5.70
CA ALA A 42 18.85 9.34 -4.25
C ALA A 42 17.48 8.94 -3.67
N GLY A 43 16.39 9.31 -4.34
CA GLY A 43 15.04 8.82 -4.02
C GLY A 43 14.92 7.29 -4.16
N LEU A 44 15.48 6.69 -5.23
CA LEU A 44 15.51 5.23 -5.36
C LEU A 44 16.40 4.56 -4.31
N ALA A 45 17.55 5.17 -3.98
CA ALA A 45 18.39 4.71 -2.89
C ALA A 45 17.65 4.73 -1.55
N ALA A 46 16.72 5.68 -1.34
CA ALA A 46 15.84 5.71 -0.17
C ALA A 46 14.92 4.49 -0.09
N VAL A 47 14.37 4.04 -1.22
CA VAL A 47 13.57 2.79 -1.30
C VAL A 47 14.43 1.57 -0.95
N VAL A 48 15.68 1.51 -1.42
CA VAL A 48 16.62 0.42 -1.08
C VAL A 48 17.00 0.48 0.40
N ALA A 49 17.34 1.66 0.93
CA ALA A 49 17.69 1.87 2.33
C ALA A 49 16.52 1.57 3.27
N CYS A 50 15.29 1.79 2.82
CA CYS A 50 14.08 1.37 3.52
C CYS A 50 13.88 -0.16 3.44
N GLY A 51 13.92 -0.73 2.23
CA GLY A 51 13.58 -2.13 2.00
C GLY A 51 14.61 -3.13 2.53
N LEU A 52 15.91 -2.83 2.49
CA LEU A 52 16.95 -3.76 2.87
C LEU A 52 16.89 -4.15 4.36
N PRO A 53 16.80 -3.21 5.33
CA PRO A 53 16.58 -3.54 6.73
C PRO A 53 15.29 -4.34 6.97
N MET A 54 14.21 -4.03 6.24
CA MET A 54 12.94 -4.78 6.34
C MET A 54 13.12 -6.24 5.89
N VAL A 55 13.85 -6.48 4.81
CA VAL A 55 14.21 -7.82 4.33
C VAL A 55 15.06 -8.55 5.37
N LEU A 56 16.11 -7.91 5.89
CA LEU A 56 17.00 -8.49 6.88
C LEU A 56 16.24 -8.86 8.17
N TRP A 57 15.40 -7.95 8.69
CA TRP A 57 14.54 -8.23 9.84
C TRP A 57 13.61 -9.42 9.58
N SER A 58 12.93 -9.41 8.42
CA SER A 58 11.96 -10.44 8.07
C SER A 58 12.62 -11.83 7.98
N LEU A 59 13.84 -11.91 7.46
CA LEU A 59 14.55 -13.17 7.27
C LEU A 59 15.28 -13.65 8.53
N MET A 60 15.92 -12.75 9.27
CA MET A 60 16.80 -13.09 10.38
C MET A 60 16.05 -13.16 11.72
N VAL A 61 15.13 -12.24 11.97
CA VAL A 61 14.39 -12.11 13.24
C VAL A 61 13.06 -12.83 13.14
N ASP A 62 12.18 -12.38 12.25
CA ASP A 62 10.83 -12.96 12.11
C ASP A 62 10.85 -14.34 11.45
N LYS A 63 11.92 -14.63 10.69
CA LYS A 63 12.13 -15.89 9.95
C LYS A 63 10.92 -16.26 9.08
N VAL A 64 10.32 -15.27 8.43
CA VAL A 64 9.08 -15.42 7.65
C VAL A 64 9.21 -16.45 6.52
N HIS A 65 10.44 -16.68 6.04
CA HIS A 65 10.74 -17.71 5.04
C HIS A 65 10.32 -19.12 5.50
N ARG A 66 10.20 -19.36 6.81
CA ARG A 66 9.77 -20.65 7.41
C ARG A 66 8.26 -20.75 7.61
N ASN A 67 7.50 -19.70 7.37
CA ASN A 67 6.05 -19.75 7.52
C ASN A 67 5.45 -20.73 6.51
N ALA A 68 4.49 -21.54 6.95
CA ALA A 68 3.76 -22.45 6.08
C ALA A 68 3.07 -21.71 4.91
N SER A 69 2.65 -20.46 5.12
CA SER A 69 2.04 -19.60 4.10
C SER A 69 2.94 -19.32 2.89
N THR A 70 4.26 -19.46 3.01
CA THR A 70 5.17 -19.33 1.86
C THR A 70 4.99 -20.46 0.85
N GLY A 71 4.56 -21.64 1.32
CA GLY A 71 4.49 -22.87 0.53
C GLY A 71 5.86 -23.41 0.13
N ILE A 72 6.91 -23.12 0.93
CA ILE A 72 8.29 -23.55 0.68
C ILE A 72 8.65 -24.67 1.67
N ASP A 73 9.19 -25.78 1.15
CA ASP A 73 9.75 -26.86 1.95
C ASP A 73 11.28 -26.70 2.08
N TRP A 74 11.71 -26.31 3.28
CA TRP A 74 13.11 -26.21 3.66
C TRP A 74 13.67 -27.49 4.28
N HIS A 75 12.82 -28.39 4.77
CA HIS A 75 13.20 -29.59 5.50
C HIS A 75 13.49 -30.76 4.56
N GLY A 76 12.78 -30.85 3.44
CA GLY A 76 13.04 -31.84 2.39
C GLY A 76 14.28 -31.52 1.54
N PRO A 77 14.84 -32.53 0.85
CA PRO A 77 15.86 -32.31 -0.16
C PRO A 77 15.28 -31.51 -1.33
N ALA A 78 16.04 -30.54 -1.84
CA ALA A 78 15.62 -29.78 -3.01
C ALA A 78 15.52 -30.71 -4.24
N ARG A 79 14.43 -30.62 -5.00
CA ARG A 79 14.26 -31.42 -6.23
C ARG A 79 15.44 -31.20 -7.20
N PRO A 80 15.92 -32.22 -7.94
CA PRO A 80 16.87 -32.04 -9.03
C PRO A 80 16.40 -30.97 -10.03
N VAL A 81 17.34 -30.22 -10.62
CA VAL A 81 17.01 -29.15 -11.59
C VAL A 81 16.21 -29.71 -12.77
N ARG A 82 16.61 -30.88 -13.29
CA ARG A 82 15.93 -31.55 -14.40
C ARG A 82 14.44 -31.80 -14.14
N ASP A 83 14.04 -32.03 -12.89
CA ASP A 83 12.66 -32.40 -12.53
C ASP A 83 11.73 -31.17 -12.51
N VAL A 84 12.30 -29.97 -12.44
CA VAL A 84 11.53 -28.71 -12.40
C VAL A 84 11.73 -27.85 -13.64
N LEU A 85 12.70 -28.17 -14.50
CA LEU A 85 13.13 -27.30 -15.60
C LEU A 85 11.97 -26.96 -16.54
N ASP A 86 11.14 -27.94 -16.91
CA ASP A 86 9.97 -27.73 -17.76
C ASP A 86 8.96 -26.77 -17.11
N ILE A 87 8.73 -26.91 -15.80
CA ILE A 87 7.84 -26.03 -15.03
C ILE A 87 8.40 -24.61 -15.02
N SER A 88 9.70 -24.48 -14.73
CA SER A 88 10.37 -23.19 -14.64
C SER A 88 10.42 -22.46 -15.98
N ILE A 89 10.67 -23.16 -17.10
CA ILE A 89 10.65 -22.58 -18.45
C ILE A 89 9.26 -22.03 -18.77
N VAL A 90 8.20 -22.79 -18.50
CA VAL A 90 6.81 -22.34 -18.70
C VAL A 90 6.50 -21.10 -17.86
N LYS A 91 6.94 -21.07 -16.59
CA LYS A 91 6.79 -19.89 -15.73
C LYS A 91 7.55 -18.67 -16.25
N ILE A 92 8.79 -18.85 -16.70
CA ILE A 92 9.63 -17.77 -17.25
C ILE A 92 8.94 -17.20 -18.51
N ALA A 93 8.46 -18.06 -19.41
CA ALA A 93 7.72 -17.64 -20.60
C ALA A 93 6.44 -16.85 -20.22
N GLY A 94 5.65 -17.35 -19.27
CA GLY A 94 4.47 -16.66 -18.76
C GLY A 94 4.79 -15.31 -18.10
N LEU A 95 5.87 -15.24 -17.31
CA LEU A 95 6.33 -14.02 -16.67
C LEU A 95 6.72 -12.95 -17.69
N TRP A 96 7.50 -13.31 -18.71
CA TRP A 96 7.95 -12.35 -19.72
C TRP A 96 6.87 -11.97 -20.73
N ALA A 97 5.93 -12.87 -21.02
CA ALA A 97 4.70 -12.51 -21.73
C ALA A 97 3.84 -11.51 -20.93
N THR A 98 3.80 -11.65 -19.60
CA THR A 98 3.11 -10.69 -18.72
C THR A 98 3.77 -9.31 -18.79
N TRP A 99 5.11 -9.25 -18.67
CA TRP A 99 5.85 -7.99 -18.79
C TRP A 99 5.71 -7.36 -20.17
N LEU A 100 5.71 -8.16 -21.24
CA LEU A 100 5.47 -7.68 -22.60
C LEU A 100 4.08 -7.05 -22.72
N ALA A 101 3.04 -7.70 -22.19
CA ALA A 101 1.68 -7.15 -22.19
C ALA A 101 1.59 -5.82 -21.41
N ILE A 102 2.27 -5.73 -20.25
CA ILE A 102 2.36 -4.49 -19.46
C ILE A 102 3.11 -3.40 -20.25
N ALA A 103 4.22 -3.73 -20.90
CA ALA A 103 4.99 -2.80 -21.71
C ALA A 103 4.19 -2.27 -22.91
N ILE A 104 3.44 -3.14 -23.60
CA ILE A 104 2.51 -2.75 -24.67
C ILE A 104 1.46 -1.79 -24.12
N PHE A 105 0.87 -2.10 -22.96
CA PHE A 105 -0.08 -1.19 -22.30
C PHE A 105 0.55 0.18 -22.00
N TYR A 106 1.75 0.24 -21.44
CA TYR A 106 2.45 1.51 -21.19
C TYR A 106 2.77 2.29 -22.49
N CYS A 107 3.03 1.61 -23.61
CA CYS A 107 3.23 2.26 -24.90
C CYS A 107 1.93 2.87 -25.45
N ILE A 108 0.81 2.16 -25.32
CA ILE A 108 -0.52 2.63 -25.78
C ILE A 108 -1.00 3.78 -24.89
N ALA A 109 -0.84 3.62 -23.58
CA ALA A 109 -1.23 4.59 -22.56
C ALA A 109 -0.22 5.75 -22.47
N ARG A 110 -0.27 6.68 -23.43
CA ARG A 110 0.73 7.75 -23.60
C ARG A 110 0.97 8.64 -22.37
N TRP A 111 0.05 8.68 -21.39
CA TRP A 111 0.27 9.41 -20.15
C TRP A 111 1.46 8.89 -19.33
N TYR A 112 1.86 7.62 -19.46
CA TYR A 112 3.05 7.08 -18.80
C TYR A 112 4.36 7.73 -19.29
N TRP A 113 4.34 8.40 -20.44
CA TRP A 113 5.50 9.06 -21.03
C TRP A 113 5.51 10.58 -20.76
N ASN A 114 4.66 11.05 -19.84
CA ASN A 114 4.53 12.45 -19.47
C ASN A 114 4.74 12.66 -17.96
N GLY A 115 5.28 13.82 -17.59
CA GLY A 115 5.53 14.19 -16.20
C GLY A 115 6.35 13.15 -15.44
N ASN A 116 5.98 12.93 -14.18
CA ASN A 116 6.72 12.05 -13.26
C ASN A 116 6.78 10.58 -13.73
N TYR A 117 5.80 10.10 -14.52
CA TYR A 117 5.79 8.71 -14.99
C TYR A 117 6.94 8.35 -15.93
N ARG A 118 7.53 9.35 -16.60
CA ARG A 118 8.70 9.14 -17.47
C ARG A 118 9.84 8.45 -16.72
N PHE A 119 10.07 8.86 -15.47
CA PHE A 119 11.07 8.25 -14.61
C PHE A 119 10.83 6.74 -14.40
N SER A 120 9.57 6.34 -14.17
CA SER A 120 9.20 4.93 -14.03
C SER A 120 9.49 4.15 -15.32
N MET A 121 9.20 4.72 -16.48
CA MET A 121 9.43 4.05 -17.77
C MET A 121 10.92 3.87 -18.05
N ASP A 122 11.73 4.90 -17.78
CA ASP A 122 13.19 4.84 -17.92
C ASP A 122 13.77 3.79 -16.97
N LEU A 123 13.31 3.76 -15.71
CA LEU A 123 13.75 2.77 -14.73
C LEU A 123 13.36 1.34 -15.14
N PHE A 124 12.13 1.12 -15.60
CA PHE A 124 11.68 -0.22 -16.03
C PHE A 124 12.45 -0.70 -17.26
N THR A 125 12.72 0.20 -18.20
CA THR A 125 13.54 -0.11 -19.39
C THR A 125 14.96 -0.51 -18.98
N ALA A 126 15.58 0.23 -18.07
CA ALA A 126 16.92 -0.07 -17.57
C ALA A 126 16.94 -1.36 -16.72
N ALA A 127 15.90 -1.65 -15.94
CA ALA A 127 15.81 -2.81 -15.06
C ALA A 127 15.45 -4.12 -15.78
N ALA A 128 14.72 -4.05 -16.90
CA ALA A 128 14.24 -5.21 -17.65
C ALA A 128 15.32 -6.27 -17.97
N PRO A 129 16.49 -5.94 -18.56
CA PRO A 129 17.51 -6.96 -18.87
C PRO A 129 18.04 -7.67 -17.62
N TRP A 130 18.22 -6.92 -16.52
CA TRP A 130 18.67 -7.48 -15.25
C TRP A 130 17.60 -8.38 -14.61
N LEU A 131 16.33 -7.96 -14.64
CA LEU A 131 15.22 -8.77 -14.16
C LEU A 131 15.07 -10.06 -14.98
N LEU A 132 15.32 -10.02 -16.29
CA LEU A 132 15.31 -11.22 -17.15
C LEU A 132 16.40 -12.18 -16.71
N ALA A 133 17.64 -11.69 -16.65
CA ALA A 133 18.79 -12.49 -16.24
C ALA A 133 18.61 -13.09 -14.83
N LEU A 134 18.08 -12.33 -13.87
CA LEU A 134 17.88 -12.79 -12.49
C LEU A 134 16.63 -13.68 -12.32
N SER A 135 15.61 -13.53 -13.16
CA SER A 135 14.39 -14.35 -13.08
C SER A 135 14.66 -15.82 -13.36
N ILE A 136 15.61 -16.13 -14.25
CA ILE A 136 15.96 -17.52 -14.64
C ILE A 136 16.50 -18.32 -13.45
N PRO A 137 17.62 -17.95 -12.79
CA PRO A 137 18.13 -18.70 -11.66
C PRO A 137 17.18 -18.67 -10.47
N TYR A 138 16.45 -17.57 -10.26
CA TYR A 138 15.48 -17.46 -9.17
C TYR A 138 14.30 -18.43 -9.32
N ILE A 139 13.67 -18.49 -10.51
CA ILE A 139 12.51 -19.37 -10.74
C ILE A 139 12.93 -20.85 -10.66
N ILE A 140 14.06 -21.21 -11.28
CA ILE A 140 14.61 -22.56 -11.16
C ILE A 140 14.89 -22.91 -9.71
N TRP A 141 15.49 -22.00 -8.94
CA TRP A 141 15.78 -22.24 -7.53
C TRP A 141 14.51 -22.43 -6.68
N ILE A 142 13.52 -21.55 -6.83
CA ILE A 142 12.32 -21.59 -5.98
C ILE A 142 11.44 -22.80 -6.31
N ASP A 143 11.30 -23.19 -7.59
CA ASP A 143 10.48 -24.34 -7.98
C ASP A 143 10.99 -25.67 -7.41
N ARG A 144 12.30 -25.76 -7.14
CA ARG A 144 12.91 -26.93 -6.46
C ARG A 144 12.46 -27.06 -5.01
N ARG A 145 11.96 -25.98 -4.40
CA ARG A 145 11.61 -25.87 -2.98
C ARG A 145 10.11 -25.68 -2.74
N LEU A 146 9.33 -25.27 -3.73
CA LEU A 146 7.88 -25.10 -3.56
C LEU A 146 7.18 -26.44 -3.33
N VAL A 147 6.27 -26.50 -2.36
CA VAL A 147 5.42 -27.68 -2.13
C VAL A 147 4.61 -27.97 -3.39
N HIS A 148 3.96 -26.94 -3.95
CA HIS A 148 3.23 -26.99 -5.22
C HIS A 148 3.85 -26.03 -6.23
N PRO A 149 4.78 -26.49 -7.10
CA PRO A 149 5.43 -25.62 -8.08
C PRO A 149 4.51 -25.25 -9.25
N LYS A 150 3.43 -25.98 -9.52
CA LYS A 150 2.45 -25.64 -10.57
C LYS A 150 1.42 -24.62 -10.05
N ASP A 151 1.85 -23.38 -9.89
CA ASP A 151 1.06 -22.25 -9.38
C ASP A 151 0.47 -21.39 -10.51
N ALA A 152 -0.10 -20.23 -10.15
CA ALA A 152 -0.78 -19.36 -11.09
C ALA A 152 0.13 -18.83 -12.21
N SER A 153 1.43 -18.67 -11.94
CA SER A 153 2.41 -18.30 -12.97
C SER A 153 2.67 -19.44 -13.95
N TYR A 154 2.62 -20.69 -13.48
CA TYR A 154 2.68 -21.86 -14.36
C TYR A 154 1.42 -21.98 -15.22
N SER A 155 0.21 -21.88 -14.64
CA SER A 155 -1.04 -21.94 -15.42
C SER A 155 -1.17 -20.81 -16.44
N PHE A 156 -0.69 -19.60 -16.11
CA PHE A 156 -0.60 -18.51 -17.07
C PHE A 156 0.40 -18.81 -18.19
N GLY A 157 1.58 -19.34 -17.85
CA GLY A 157 2.57 -19.79 -18.83
C GLY A 157 2.02 -20.84 -19.79
N GLN A 158 1.32 -21.87 -19.28
CA GLN A 158 0.64 -22.88 -20.09
C GLN A 158 -0.33 -22.25 -21.09
N TRP A 159 -1.12 -21.27 -20.65
CA TRP A 159 -2.07 -20.56 -21.51
C TRP A 159 -1.36 -19.77 -22.61
N VAL A 160 -0.28 -19.05 -22.28
CA VAL A 160 0.52 -18.26 -23.24
C VAL A 160 1.11 -19.13 -24.36
N ILE A 161 1.61 -20.33 -24.02
CA ILE A 161 2.20 -21.25 -25.00
C ILE A 161 1.18 -22.14 -25.71
N GLY A 162 -0.11 -21.79 -25.67
CA GLY A 162 -1.17 -22.53 -26.37
C GLY A 162 -1.46 -23.92 -25.80
N GLY A 163 -1.18 -24.15 -24.52
CA GLY A 163 -1.44 -25.43 -23.86
C GLY A 163 -0.40 -26.52 -24.14
N ALA A 164 0.73 -26.18 -24.78
CA ALA A 164 1.80 -27.14 -25.10
C ALA A 164 2.35 -27.88 -23.86
N ALA A 165 2.28 -27.27 -22.67
CA ALA A 165 2.64 -27.91 -21.39
C ALA A 165 1.42 -28.40 -20.58
N GLY A 166 0.30 -28.67 -21.24
CA GLY A 166 -0.96 -29.14 -20.66
C GLY A 166 -2.06 -28.07 -20.60
N VAL A 167 -3.25 -28.49 -20.18
CA VAL A 167 -4.45 -27.63 -20.11
C VAL A 167 -4.29 -26.60 -18.97
N PRO A 168 -4.41 -25.29 -19.26
CA PRO A 168 -4.30 -24.25 -18.25
C PRO A 168 -5.54 -24.22 -17.35
N ASP A 169 -5.33 -24.06 -16.04
CA ASP A 169 -6.40 -23.72 -15.10
C ASP A 169 -6.78 -22.24 -15.27
N MET A 170 -7.90 -21.98 -15.94
CA MET A 170 -8.35 -20.62 -16.23
C MET A 170 -8.68 -19.78 -14.98
N ARG A 171 -8.98 -20.41 -13.83
CA ARG A 171 -9.16 -19.67 -12.56
C ARG A 171 -7.82 -19.09 -12.09
N GLN A 172 -6.75 -19.86 -12.23
CA GLN A 172 -5.40 -19.42 -11.93
C GLN A 172 -4.86 -18.40 -12.94
N VAL A 173 -5.17 -18.57 -14.23
CA VAL A 173 -4.87 -17.54 -15.27
C VAL A 173 -5.52 -16.21 -14.89
N ALA A 174 -6.81 -16.20 -14.55
CA ALA A 174 -7.51 -14.99 -14.13
C ALA A 174 -6.97 -14.39 -12.82
N HIS A 175 -6.52 -15.22 -11.89
CA HIS A 175 -5.84 -14.77 -10.67
C HIS A 175 -4.50 -14.09 -11.00
N HIS A 176 -3.65 -14.73 -11.81
CA HIS A 176 -2.36 -14.17 -12.25
C HIS A 176 -2.57 -12.84 -12.97
N ALA A 177 -3.48 -12.80 -13.95
CA ALA A 177 -3.80 -11.58 -14.70
C ALA A 177 -4.19 -10.42 -13.76
N ARG A 178 -5.12 -10.64 -12.83
CA ARG A 178 -5.53 -9.60 -11.86
C ARG A 178 -4.37 -9.14 -10.98
N ALA A 179 -3.58 -10.06 -10.44
CA ALA A 179 -2.47 -9.74 -9.56
C ALA A 179 -1.39 -8.89 -10.29
N TRP A 180 -1.11 -9.23 -11.54
CA TRP A 180 -0.16 -8.49 -12.36
C TRP A 180 -0.73 -7.18 -12.90
N THR A 181 -2.04 -7.07 -13.16
CA THR A 181 -2.69 -5.78 -13.45
C THR A 181 -2.55 -4.82 -12.26
N VAL A 182 -2.76 -5.29 -11.02
CA VAL A 182 -2.51 -4.46 -9.83
C VAL A 182 -1.06 -3.99 -9.80
N LYS A 183 -0.12 -4.93 -9.97
CA LYS A 183 1.32 -4.60 -9.90
C LYS A 183 1.74 -3.65 -11.01
N GLY A 184 1.33 -3.90 -12.25
CA GLY A 184 1.63 -3.04 -13.40
C GLY A 184 1.06 -1.63 -13.24
N PHE A 185 -0.17 -1.48 -12.72
CA PHE A 185 -0.74 -0.15 -12.51
C PHE A 185 -0.04 0.61 -11.36
N PHE A 186 0.00 0.01 -10.17
CA PHE A 186 0.43 0.72 -8.97
C PHE A 186 1.94 0.85 -8.82
N LEU A 187 2.74 -0.11 -9.31
CA LEU A 187 4.20 0.00 -9.21
C LEU A 187 4.71 1.20 -10.02
N ALA A 188 4.18 1.41 -11.23
CA ALA A 188 4.53 2.56 -12.06
C ALA A 188 4.21 3.89 -11.37
N PHE A 189 3.05 3.97 -10.71
CA PHE A 189 2.63 5.13 -9.93
C PHE A 189 3.53 5.37 -8.72
N MET A 190 3.81 4.33 -7.93
CA MET A 190 4.63 4.45 -6.73
C MET A 190 6.05 4.91 -7.08
N VAL A 191 6.66 4.30 -8.10
CA VAL A 191 8.00 4.69 -8.58
C VAL A 191 8.03 6.14 -9.09
N SER A 192 6.96 6.63 -9.73
CA SER A 192 6.95 7.97 -10.33
C SER A 192 6.94 9.06 -9.28
N ILE A 193 6.33 8.82 -8.11
CA ILE A 193 6.19 9.83 -7.06
C ILE A 193 7.31 9.79 -6.01
N VAL A 194 8.12 8.71 -5.95
CA VAL A 194 9.25 8.59 -5.01
C VAL A 194 10.24 9.77 -5.12
N PRO A 195 10.79 10.11 -6.31
CA PRO A 195 11.77 11.19 -6.43
C PRO A 195 11.29 12.52 -5.85
N GLY A 196 10.10 12.98 -6.25
CA GLY A 196 9.57 14.26 -5.81
C GLY A 196 9.30 14.31 -4.30
N ASN A 197 8.73 13.23 -3.74
CA ASN A 197 8.50 13.18 -2.29
C ASN A 197 9.80 13.14 -1.48
N PHE A 198 10.84 12.49 -2.00
CA PHE A 198 12.15 12.47 -1.37
C PHE A 198 12.85 13.84 -1.44
N ALA A 199 12.90 14.45 -2.63
CA ALA A 199 13.49 15.77 -2.86
C ALA A 199 12.84 16.84 -1.97
N ASN A 200 11.50 16.85 -1.87
CA ASN A 200 10.76 17.78 -1.00
C ASN A 200 11.20 17.74 0.47
N VAL A 201 11.70 16.60 0.95
CA VAL A 201 12.22 16.46 2.30
C VAL A 201 13.70 16.79 2.36
N VAL A 202 14.50 16.46 1.35
CA VAL A 202 15.94 16.72 1.36
C VAL A 202 16.24 18.22 1.22
N ASP A 203 15.56 18.90 0.30
CA ASP A 203 15.78 20.31 -0.02
C ASP A 203 15.28 21.28 1.04
N TRP A 204 14.37 20.82 1.91
CA TRP A 204 13.78 21.67 2.92
C TRP A 204 14.84 22.16 3.91
N ARG A 205 15.00 23.47 4.06
CA ARG A 205 15.94 24.05 5.03
C ARG A 205 15.38 23.94 6.45
N ILE A 206 16.09 23.27 7.36
CA ILE A 206 15.59 22.99 8.72
C ILE A 206 15.25 24.30 9.45
N GLU A 207 16.06 25.34 9.26
CA GLU A 207 15.83 26.70 9.81
C GLU A 207 14.44 27.24 9.43
N GLU A 208 14.00 27.01 8.19
CA GLU A 208 12.71 27.45 7.68
C GLU A 208 11.57 26.62 8.28
N ALA A 209 11.78 25.32 8.53
CA ALA A 209 10.79 24.48 9.21
C ALA A 209 10.48 24.99 10.63
N PHE A 210 11.46 25.51 11.35
CA PHE A 210 11.27 26.07 12.70
C PHE A 210 10.82 27.54 12.72
N ALA A 211 10.71 28.19 11.56
CA ALA A 211 10.40 29.62 11.49
C ALA A 211 8.97 29.95 11.97
N ASN A 212 7.99 29.08 11.69
CA ASN A 212 6.61 29.26 12.10
C ASN A 212 5.84 27.92 12.09
N PRO A 213 4.62 27.85 12.68
CA PRO A 213 3.89 26.60 12.83
C PRO A 213 3.47 25.99 11.49
N VAL A 214 3.18 26.81 10.48
CA VAL A 214 2.77 26.38 9.13
C VAL A 214 3.93 25.68 8.43
N ALA A 215 5.13 26.27 8.47
CA ALA A 215 6.33 25.68 7.89
C ALA A 215 6.70 24.36 8.58
N MET A 216 6.60 24.30 9.92
CA MET A 216 6.83 23.07 10.68
C MET A 216 5.86 21.96 10.29
N ALA A 217 4.55 22.29 10.24
CA ALA A 217 3.53 21.34 9.84
C ALA A 217 3.75 20.84 8.41
N GLY A 218 4.04 21.75 7.47
CA GLY A 218 4.35 21.41 6.08
C GLY A 218 5.54 20.46 5.96
N PHE A 219 6.63 20.72 6.67
CA PHE A 219 7.81 19.85 6.68
C PHE A 219 7.48 18.45 7.23
N LEU A 220 6.80 18.37 8.38
CA LEU A 220 6.44 17.08 9.00
C LEU A 220 5.47 16.27 8.13
N ILE A 221 4.52 16.94 7.47
CA ILE A 221 3.61 16.32 6.50
C ILE A 221 4.39 15.77 5.31
N ALA A 222 5.35 16.53 4.76
CA ALA A 222 6.21 16.08 3.67
C ALA A 222 7.03 14.84 4.06
N VAL A 223 7.61 14.82 5.27
CA VAL A 223 8.31 13.63 5.82
C VAL A 223 7.39 12.42 5.88
N MET A 224 6.15 12.59 6.33
CA MET A 224 5.17 11.49 6.43
C MET A 224 4.76 10.95 5.05
N PHE A 225 4.62 11.81 4.03
CA PHE A 225 4.38 11.36 2.66
C PHE A 225 5.59 10.64 2.06
N MET A 226 6.81 11.12 2.31
CA MET A 226 8.03 10.42 1.89
C MET A 226 8.10 9.01 2.50
N ILE A 227 7.80 8.88 3.80
CA ILE A 227 7.71 7.59 4.49
C ILE A 227 6.67 6.70 3.81
N ASP A 228 5.43 7.17 3.66
CA ASP A 228 4.34 6.41 3.02
C ASP A 228 4.73 5.88 1.65
N VAL A 229 5.22 6.76 0.78
CA VAL A 229 5.58 6.45 -0.60
C VAL A 229 6.75 5.47 -0.67
N CYS A 230 7.81 5.67 0.13
CA CYS A 230 8.95 4.75 0.12
C CYS A 230 8.55 3.35 0.58
N LEU A 231 7.83 3.22 1.70
CA LEU A 231 7.40 1.92 2.22
C LEU A 231 6.39 1.25 1.29
N ALA A 232 5.44 2.00 0.73
CA ALA A 232 4.50 1.47 -0.26
C ALA A 232 5.25 0.94 -1.51
N THR A 233 6.24 1.68 -2.01
CA THR A 233 7.07 1.26 -3.15
C THR A 233 7.81 -0.03 -2.84
N VAL A 234 8.41 -0.16 -1.65
CA VAL A 234 9.05 -1.40 -1.19
C VAL A 234 8.04 -2.57 -1.23
N GLY A 235 6.82 -2.39 -0.73
CA GLY A 235 5.79 -3.44 -0.75
C GLY A 235 5.41 -3.92 -2.15
N TYR A 236 5.38 -3.01 -3.14
CA TYR A 236 5.13 -3.36 -4.53
C TYR A 236 6.31 -4.09 -5.20
N ILE A 237 7.54 -3.67 -4.92
CA ILE A 237 8.74 -4.31 -5.46
C ILE A 237 8.92 -5.70 -4.85
N LEU A 238 8.89 -5.80 -3.53
CA LEU A 238 9.24 -7.01 -2.76
C LEU A 238 8.07 -7.98 -2.62
N THR A 239 7.51 -8.43 -3.74
CA THR A 239 6.44 -9.45 -3.78
C THR A 239 7.03 -10.87 -3.92
N PHE A 240 7.64 -11.39 -2.86
CA PHE A 240 8.41 -12.64 -2.90
C PHE A 240 7.89 -13.68 -1.91
N LYS A 241 7.82 -14.96 -2.34
CA LYS A 241 7.43 -16.07 -1.46
C LYS A 241 8.37 -16.26 -0.26
N PRO A 242 9.72 -16.20 -0.40
CA PRO A 242 10.64 -16.27 0.74
C PRO A 242 10.45 -15.15 1.78
N LEU A 243 9.88 -14.01 1.40
CA LEU A 243 9.57 -12.92 2.32
C LEU A 243 8.13 -12.98 2.87
N ASP A 244 7.37 -14.02 2.52
CA ASP A 244 5.95 -14.19 2.83
C ASP A 244 5.10 -12.96 2.46
N SER A 245 5.54 -12.20 1.46
CA SER A 245 4.93 -10.94 1.00
C SER A 245 4.24 -11.06 -0.36
N HIS A 246 4.16 -12.28 -0.89
CA HIS A 246 3.51 -12.59 -2.16
C HIS A 246 2.00 -12.29 -2.13
N ILE A 247 1.43 -11.99 -3.29
CA ILE A 247 -0.02 -11.81 -3.44
C ILE A 247 -0.68 -13.18 -3.27
N ARG A 248 -1.52 -13.33 -2.22
CA ARG A 248 -2.33 -14.54 -2.02
C ARG A 248 -3.55 -14.49 -2.94
N THR A 249 -4.26 -13.36 -2.96
CA THR A 249 -5.34 -13.08 -3.91
C THR A 249 -5.38 -11.61 -4.29
N ALA A 250 -5.81 -11.31 -5.52
CA ALA A 250 -6.20 -9.96 -5.95
C ALA A 250 -7.73 -9.84 -5.97
N ASN A 251 -8.25 -8.63 -5.74
CA ASN A 251 -9.68 -8.39 -5.59
C ASN A 251 -10.43 -8.82 -6.86
N PRO A 252 -11.38 -9.78 -6.77
CA PRO A 252 -12.09 -10.28 -7.93
C PRO A 252 -13.24 -9.38 -8.38
N TYR A 253 -13.66 -8.42 -7.55
CA TYR A 253 -14.90 -7.65 -7.76
C TYR A 253 -14.62 -6.33 -8.50
N LEU A 254 -15.32 -6.10 -9.61
CA LEU A 254 -15.23 -4.86 -10.39
C LEU A 254 -15.46 -3.61 -9.53
N ALA A 255 -16.41 -3.65 -8.60
CA ALA A 255 -16.69 -2.55 -7.68
C ALA A 255 -15.44 -2.12 -6.89
N GLY A 256 -14.61 -3.08 -6.44
CA GLY A 256 -13.37 -2.78 -5.74
C GLY A 256 -12.35 -2.08 -6.64
N TRP A 257 -12.22 -2.53 -7.88
CA TRP A 257 -11.36 -1.89 -8.87
C TRP A 257 -11.78 -0.45 -9.18
N VAL A 258 -13.07 -0.22 -9.43
CA VAL A 258 -13.59 1.12 -9.70
C VAL A 258 -13.37 2.05 -8.51
N ALA A 259 -13.74 1.61 -7.30
CA ALA A 259 -13.55 2.38 -6.08
C ALA A 259 -12.08 2.74 -5.83
N ALA A 260 -11.16 1.83 -6.13
CA ALA A 260 -9.72 2.09 -6.05
C ALA A 260 -9.25 3.06 -7.14
N LEU A 261 -9.54 2.80 -8.42
CA LEU A 261 -9.03 3.60 -9.54
C LEU A 261 -9.47 5.07 -9.46
N ILE A 262 -10.69 5.36 -9.00
CA ILE A 262 -11.15 6.74 -8.75
C ILE A 262 -10.17 7.51 -7.85
N CYS A 263 -9.43 6.83 -6.97
CA CYS A 263 -8.51 7.45 -6.01
C CYS A 263 -7.09 7.69 -6.55
N TYR A 264 -6.75 7.25 -7.77
CA TYR A 264 -5.36 7.24 -8.27
C TYR A 264 -5.23 7.80 -9.68
N PRO A 265 -4.16 8.58 -9.99
CA PRO A 265 -3.89 9.03 -11.35
C PRO A 265 -3.75 7.86 -12.33
N PRO A 266 -4.22 8.00 -13.59
CA PRO A 266 -4.83 9.19 -14.19
C PRO A 266 -6.35 9.32 -13.94
N PHE A 267 -6.97 8.40 -13.19
CA PHE A 267 -8.43 8.34 -13.00
C PHE A 267 -8.92 9.11 -11.75
N VAL A 268 -8.01 9.82 -11.09
CA VAL A 268 -8.24 10.61 -9.87
C VAL A 268 -9.34 11.65 -10.09
N LEU A 269 -10.53 11.46 -9.51
CA LEU A 269 -11.68 12.37 -9.72
C LEU A 269 -11.70 13.61 -8.82
N MET A 270 -11.15 13.50 -7.61
CA MET A 270 -11.01 14.57 -6.62
C MET A 270 -9.71 15.38 -6.75
N GLY A 271 -8.95 15.17 -7.82
CA GLY A 271 -7.79 16.02 -8.12
C GLY A 271 -8.22 17.43 -8.52
N GLY A 272 -7.31 18.41 -8.46
CA GLY A 272 -7.61 19.80 -8.84
C GLY A 272 -8.17 19.91 -10.26
N GLY A 273 -9.30 20.60 -10.41
CA GLY A 273 -10.07 20.69 -11.66
C GLY A 273 -10.86 19.44 -12.04
N GLY A 274 -10.84 18.40 -11.21
CA GLY A 274 -11.58 17.15 -11.42
C GLY A 274 -13.07 17.24 -11.03
N PRO A 275 -13.87 16.23 -11.40
CA PRO A 275 -15.32 16.22 -11.12
C PRO A 275 -15.70 16.28 -9.63
N LEU A 276 -14.84 15.80 -8.74
CA LEU A 276 -15.03 15.82 -7.29
C LEU A 276 -14.12 16.84 -6.60
N ASP A 277 -13.56 17.80 -7.34
CA ASP A 277 -12.76 18.87 -6.77
C ASP A 277 -13.61 19.73 -5.82
N TYR A 278 -13.15 19.86 -4.58
CA TYR A 278 -13.81 20.54 -3.48
C TYR A 278 -13.12 21.86 -3.07
N HIS A 279 -12.26 22.44 -3.91
CA HIS A 279 -11.52 23.67 -3.59
C HIS A 279 -12.06 24.94 -4.29
N ALA A 280 -13.24 24.89 -4.91
CA ALA A 280 -13.76 26.03 -5.69
C ALA A 280 -14.01 27.25 -4.78
N GLY A 281 -13.33 28.37 -5.07
CA GLY A 281 -13.44 29.59 -4.24
C GLY A 281 -12.96 29.41 -2.79
N GLY A 282 -12.27 28.30 -2.48
CA GLY A 282 -11.76 27.98 -1.15
C GLY A 282 -10.31 28.39 -0.95
N ALA A 283 -9.79 28.09 0.24
CA ALA A 283 -8.39 28.20 0.59
C ALA A 283 -8.05 27.11 1.64
N GLU A 284 -6.78 26.91 1.92
CA GLU A 284 -6.33 25.92 2.90
C GLU A 284 -6.27 26.49 4.33
N TRP A 285 -6.09 25.62 5.30
CA TRP A 285 -6.07 25.89 6.73
C TRP A 285 -5.12 27.01 7.15
N ASP A 286 -3.98 27.13 6.47
CA ASP A 286 -2.96 28.13 6.76
C ASP A 286 -3.43 29.54 6.38
N TYR A 287 -4.23 29.67 5.31
CA TYR A 287 -4.92 30.91 4.95
C TYR A 287 -5.95 31.31 6.01
N TRP A 288 -6.81 30.38 6.42
CA TRP A 288 -7.90 30.67 7.37
C TRP A 288 -7.41 30.99 8.79
N THR A 289 -6.20 30.56 9.14
CA THR A 289 -5.61 30.76 10.46
C THR A 289 -4.59 31.91 10.48
N GLN A 290 -4.47 32.67 9.39
CA GLN A 290 -3.62 33.87 9.34
C GLN A 290 -3.95 34.84 10.48
N GLY A 291 -2.91 35.41 11.08
CA GLY A 291 -3.03 36.33 12.22
C GLY A 291 -3.22 35.65 13.58
N SER A 292 -3.38 34.32 13.66
CA SER A 292 -3.48 33.58 14.93
C SER A 292 -2.51 32.41 15.00
N GLY A 293 -1.34 32.63 15.62
CA GLY A 293 -0.35 31.57 15.82
C GLY A 293 -0.86 30.38 16.66
N VAL A 294 -1.80 30.62 17.58
CA VAL A 294 -2.42 29.56 18.40
C VAL A 294 -3.26 28.62 17.53
N LEU A 295 -4.08 29.18 16.62
CA LEU A 295 -4.88 28.36 15.70
C LEU A 295 -3.97 27.60 14.71
N GLN A 296 -2.89 28.23 14.24
CA GLN A 296 -1.91 27.57 13.38
C GLN A 296 -1.23 26.39 14.07
N TRP A 297 -0.83 26.53 15.33
CA TRP A 297 -0.28 25.41 16.12
C TRP A 297 -1.29 24.29 16.33
N ALA A 298 -2.53 24.64 16.71
CA ALA A 298 -3.58 23.67 16.98
C ALA A 298 -3.95 22.88 15.73
N LEU A 299 -4.24 23.57 14.62
CA LEU A 299 -4.68 22.93 13.38
C LEU A 299 -3.51 22.26 12.64
N GLY A 300 -2.33 22.90 12.57
CA GLY A 300 -1.13 22.29 12.01
C GLY A 300 -0.72 21.03 12.77
N GLY A 301 -0.73 21.06 14.11
CA GLY A 301 -0.46 19.89 14.94
C GLY A 301 -1.48 18.77 14.74
N TRP A 302 -2.76 19.12 14.55
CA TRP A 302 -3.81 18.14 14.23
C TRP A 302 -3.60 17.49 12.87
N LEU A 303 -3.27 18.26 11.83
CA LEU A 303 -2.96 17.75 10.50
C LEU A 303 -1.75 16.82 10.51
N VAL A 304 -0.68 17.20 11.22
CA VAL A 304 0.51 16.36 11.45
C VAL A 304 0.14 15.04 12.15
N LEU A 305 -0.71 15.08 13.18
CA LEU A 305 -1.18 13.86 13.85
C LEU A 305 -1.91 12.93 12.88
N LEU A 306 -2.82 13.48 12.06
CA LEU A 306 -3.59 12.71 11.08
C LEU A 306 -2.68 12.09 10.01
N THR A 307 -1.74 12.85 9.44
CA THR A 307 -0.76 12.31 8.49
C THR A 307 0.18 11.31 9.15
N GLY A 308 0.47 11.47 10.44
CA GLY A 308 1.25 10.53 11.24
C GLY A 308 0.55 9.18 11.39
N ILE A 309 -0.75 9.18 11.71
CA ILE A 309 -1.58 7.97 11.76
C ILE A 309 -1.67 7.32 10.38
N TYR A 310 -1.83 8.12 9.32
CA TYR A 310 -1.84 7.65 7.94
C TYR A 310 -0.53 6.94 7.57
N ALA A 311 0.62 7.57 7.78
CA ALA A 311 1.93 6.96 7.51
C ALA A 311 2.19 5.74 8.41
N TRP A 312 1.77 5.78 9.68
CA TRP A 312 1.92 4.65 10.59
C TRP A 312 1.13 3.41 10.15
N ALA A 313 -0.03 3.59 9.49
CA ALA A 313 -0.76 2.49 8.89
C ALA A 313 0.07 1.78 7.80
N THR A 314 0.77 2.55 6.96
CA THR A 314 1.69 2.01 5.94
C THR A 314 2.92 1.35 6.56
N VAL A 315 3.48 1.94 7.61
CA VAL A 315 4.59 1.33 8.38
C VAL A 315 4.19 -0.03 8.94
N ALA A 316 2.97 -0.18 9.45
CA ALA A 316 2.49 -1.45 9.99
C ALA A 316 2.39 -2.55 8.92
N PHE A 317 2.14 -2.20 7.65
CA PHE A 317 2.16 -3.16 6.52
C PHE A 317 3.53 -3.75 6.24
N GLY A 318 4.61 -3.03 6.56
CA GLY A 318 5.96 -3.42 6.21
C GLY A 318 6.07 -3.82 4.72
N LEU A 319 6.60 -5.01 4.45
CA LEU A 319 6.80 -5.54 3.09
C LEU A 319 5.50 -5.92 2.36
N ARG A 320 4.34 -5.83 3.01
CA ARG A 320 3.08 -6.38 2.52
C ARG A 320 2.10 -5.33 1.98
N PHE A 321 2.47 -4.05 2.01
CA PHE A 321 1.60 -3.00 1.49
C PHE A 321 1.31 -3.24 0.01
N SER A 322 0.03 -3.26 -0.35
CA SER A 322 -0.43 -3.27 -1.75
C SER A 322 -1.94 -3.04 -1.80
N ASN A 323 -2.38 -2.19 -2.72
CA ASN A 323 -3.80 -1.97 -3.03
C ASN A 323 -4.42 -3.22 -3.67
N LEU A 324 -5.74 -3.41 -3.48
CA LEU A 324 -6.55 -4.45 -4.14
C LEU A 324 -6.06 -5.90 -3.94
N THR A 325 -5.20 -6.16 -2.97
CA THR A 325 -4.61 -7.49 -2.77
C THR A 325 -4.69 -7.93 -1.33
N HIS A 326 -4.91 -9.22 -1.15
CA HIS A 326 -4.74 -9.90 0.13
C HIS A 326 -3.32 -10.48 0.21
N ARG A 327 -2.55 -10.02 1.19
CA ARG A 327 -1.18 -10.47 1.49
C ARG A 327 -1.01 -10.91 2.95
N GLY A 328 -2.10 -11.18 3.66
CA GLY A 328 -2.13 -11.41 5.10
C GLY A 328 -2.81 -10.27 5.85
N ILE A 329 -3.36 -10.59 7.03
CA ILE A 329 -4.21 -9.70 7.81
C ILE A 329 -3.39 -8.95 8.87
N LEU A 330 -3.63 -7.65 8.96
CA LEU A 330 -2.99 -6.79 9.95
C LEU A 330 -3.90 -6.55 11.13
N THR A 331 -3.36 -6.71 12.34
CA THR A 331 -4.12 -6.61 13.60
C THR A 331 -3.37 -5.80 14.67
N HIS A 332 -2.26 -5.17 14.29
CA HIS A 332 -1.38 -4.42 15.19
C HIS A 332 -1.25 -2.95 14.79
N GLY A 333 -0.67 -2.14 15.66
CA GLY A 333 -0.51 -0.70 15.41
C GLY A 333 -1.87 0.00 15.30
N PRO A 334 -2.08 0.91 14.32
CA PRO A 334 -3.33 1.66 14.22
C PRO A 334 -4.52 0.78 13.78
N TYR A 335 -4.25 -0.43 13.28
CA TYR A 335 -5.28 -1.44 12.98
C TYR A 335 -5.97 -1.98 14.25
N ARG A 336 -5.49 -1.66 15.46
CA ARG A 336 -6.25 -1.94 16.70
C ARG A 336 -7.36 -0.95 16.97
N TRP A 337 -7.38 0.19 16.28
CA TRP A 337 -8.34 1.27 16.53
C TRP A 337 -9.51 1.23 15.54
N THR A 338 -9.20 0.96 14.27
CA THR A 338 -10.16 0.82 13.17
C THR A 338 -9.57 -0.11 12.11
N ARG A 339 -10.42 -0.73 11.28
CA ARG A 339 -9.97 -1.61 10.17
C ARG A 339 -9.24 -0.83 9.07
N HIS A 340 -9.55 0.46 8.92
CA HIS A 340 -9.01 1.31 7.87
C HIS A 340 -8.46 2.63 8.43
N PRO A 341 -7.37 2.60 9.23
CA PRO A 341 -6.84 3.80 9.89
C PRO A 341 -6.35 4.84 8.88
N ALA A 342 -5.71 4.41 7.80
CA ALA A 342 -5.24 5.30 6.74
C ALA A 342 -6.41 6.04 6.05
N TYR A 343 -7.52 5.33 5.77
CA TYR A 343 -8.69 5.98 5.16
C TYR A 343 -9.34 6.97 6.13
N LEU A 344 -9.54 6.58 7.40
CA LEU A 344 -10.12 7.48 8.39
C LEU A 344 -9.29 8.76 8.56
N ALA A 345 -7.98 8.61 8.76
CA ALA A 345 -7.08 9.75 8.96
C ALA A 345 -7.03 10.66 7.72
N LYS A 346 -6.97 10.09 6.51
CA LYS A 346 -6.97 10.85 5.25
C LYS A 346 -8.26 11.66 5.05
N ASN A 347 -9.41 11.05 5.33
CA ASN A 347 -10.68 11.75 5.16
C ASN A 347 -10.81 12.91 6.17
N LEU A 348 -10.44 12.70 7.43
CA LEU A 348 -10.37 13.78 8.42
C LEU A 348 -9.39 14.87 7.99
N PHE A 349 -8.21 14.49 7.49
CA PHE A 349 -7.20 15.44 7.05
C PHE A 349 -7.76 16.42 6.04
N TRP A 350 -8.48 15.95 5.01
CA TRP A 350 -9.07 16.83 4.00
C TRP A 350 -10.14 17.78 4.54
N TRP A 351 -10.96 17.35 5.51
CA TRP A 351 -11.93 18.25 6.14
C TRP A 351 -11.26 19.40 6.89
N PHE A 352 -10.14 19.11 7.56
CA PHE A 352 -9.42 20.08 8.37
C PHE A 352 -8.39 20.89 7.59
N SER A 353 -7.86 20.37 6.48
CA SER A 353 -6.95 21.11 5.61
C SER A 353 -7.73 22.10 4.75
N ALA A 354 -8.81 21.67 4.10
CA ALA A 354 -9.53 22.52 3.15
C ALA A 354 -10.63 23.38 3.80
N LEU A 355 -11.14 22.98 4.97
CA LEU A 355 -12.23 23.65 5.68
C LEU A 355 -13.36 24.10 4.72
N PRO A 356 -14.00 23.16 3.98
CA PRO A 356 -14.81 23.47 2.80
C PRO A 356 -16.09 24.27 3.08
N PHE A 357 -16.38 24.50 4.36
CA PHE A 357 -17.46 25.37 4.83
C PHE A 357 -17.07 26.85 4.87
N LEU A 358 -15.81 27.18 4.55
CA LEU A 358 -15.30 28.53 4.38
C LEU A 358 -15.05 28.79 2.89
N SER A 359 -15.30 30.03 2.46
CA SER A 359 -15.09 30.46 1.07
C SER A 359 -14.52 31.88 1.05
N VAL A 360 -13.51 32.09 0.22
CA VAL A 360 -12.86 33.40 0.03
C VAL A 360 -13.82 34.37 -0.67
N SER A 361 -14.68 33.84 -1.55
CA SER A 361 -15.68 34.63 -2.27
C SER A 361 -16.91 34.98 -1.42
N GLY A 362 -17.09 34.33 -0.26
CA GLY A 362 -18.31 34.40 0.55
C GLY A 362 -19.52 33.71 -0.11
N SER A 363 -19.31 33.02 -1.24
CA SER A 363 -20.38 32.34 -1.99
C SER A 363 -20.91 31.12 -1.22
N MET A 364 -22.20 31.17 -0.85
CA MET A 364 -22.89 30.02 -0.28
C MET A 364 -22.91 28.83 -1.25
N THR A 365 -22.97 29.09 -2.55
CA THR A 365 -22.91 28.04 -3.59
C THR A 365 -21.58 27.30 -3.52
N ASP A 366 -20.47 28.03 -3.37
CA ASP A 366 -19.13 27.41 -3.27
C ASP A 366 -19.01 26.58 -2.01
N ILE A 367 -19.49 27.09 -0.87
CA ILE A 367 -19.52 26.38 0.41
C ILE A 367 -20.30 25.06 0.31
N VAL A 368 -21.55 25.11 -0.19
CA VAL A 368 -22.41 23.93 -0.34
C VAL A 368 -21.78 22.93 -1.32
N ARG A 369 -21.25 23.42 -2.46
CA ARG A 369 -20.58 22.59 -3.46
C ARG A 369 -19.37 21.88 -2.87
N ASN A 370 -18.46 22.60 -2.21
CA ASN A 370 -17.23 22.04 -1.68
C ASN A 370 -17.51 21.01 -0.57
N CYS A 371 -18.44 21.31 0.33
CA CYS A 371 -18.88 20.34 1.35
C CYS A 371 -19.47 19.07 0.72
N ALA A 372 -20.32 19.21 -0.30
CA ALA A 372 -20.92 18.09 -1.00
C ALA A 372 -19.87 17.25 -1.77
N MET A 373 -18.93 17.90 -2.47
CA MET A 373 -17.87 17.22 -3.22
C MET A 373 -16.89 16.49 -2.29
N LEU A 374 -16.54 17.09 -1.15
CA LEU A 374 -15.71 16.40 -0.16
C LEU A 374 -16.46 15.23 0.49
N ALA A 375 -17.74 15.38 0.81
CA ALA A 375 -18.57 14.28 1.32
C ALA A 375 -18.67 13.11 0.32
N LEU A 376 -18.84 13.41 -0.97
CA LEU A 376 -18.79 12.40 -2.04
C LEU A 376 -17.42 11.73 -2.13
N THR A 377 -16.33 12.50 -2.01
CA THR A 377 -14.98 11.96 -1.95
C THR A 377 -14.83 10.99 -0.77
N ASN A 378 -15.34 11.34 0.42
CA ASN A 378 -15.32 10.41 1.55
C ASN A 378 -16.20 9.17 1.33
N ALA A 379 -17.35 9.31 0.65
CA ALA A 379 -18.20 8.20 0.28
C ALA A 379 -17.49 7.20 -0.66
N VAL A 380 -16.64 7.68 -1.57
CA VAL A 380 -15.78 6.81 -2.39
C VAL A 380 -14.82 6.01 -1.51
N TYR A 381 -14.18 6.65 -0.52
CA TYR A 381 -13.29 5.93 0.41
C TYR A 381 -14.03 4.92 1.29
N TYR A 382 -15.24 5.25 1.72
CA TYR A 382 -16.11 4.30 2.42
C TYR A 382 -16.46 3.12 1.52
N TRP A 383 -16.87 3.36 0.26
CA TRP A 383 -17.16 2.31 -0.70
C TRP A 383 -15.94 1.41 -0.93
N ARG A 384 -14.77 2.02 -1.12
CA ARG A 384 -13.48 1.33 -1.25
C ARG A 384 -13.20 0.43 -0.04
N ALA A 385 -13.33 0.95 1.18
CA ALA A 385 -13.20 0.17 2.40
C ALA A 385 -14.11 -1.07 2.37
N ARG A 386 -15.41 -0.90 2.11
CA ARG A 386 -16.38 -2.00 2.10
C ARG A 386 -16.08 -3.07 1.06
N THR A 387 -15.61 -2.69 -0.13
CA THR A 387 -15.19 -3.65 -1.17
C THR A 387 -13.90 -4.40 -0.81
N GLU A 388 -13.01 -3.77 -0.04
CA GLU A 388 -11.81 -4.40 0.52
C GLU A 388 -12.20 -5.40 1.61
N GLU A 389 -13.07 -5.02 2.56
CA GLU A 389 -13.60 -5.93 3.58
C GLU A 389 -14.31 -7.14 2.95
N GLN A 390 -15.08 -6.92 1.87
CA GLN A 390 -15.74 -7.99 1.13
C GLN A 390 -14.72 -8.99 0.56
N HIS A 391 -13.65 -8.51 -0.07
CA HIS A 391 -12.58 -9.36 -0.59
C HIS A 391 -11.85 -10.11 0.53
N LEU A 392 -11.52 -9.44 1.63
CA LEU A 392 -10.82 -10.04 2.77
C LEU A 392 -11.68 -11.02 3.56
N SER A 393 -13.01 -10.88 3.56
CA SER A 393 -13.95 -11.75 4.30
C SER A 393 -13.91 -13.22 3.92
N ALA A 394 -13.33 -13.56 2.76
CA ALA A 394 -13.05 -14.94 2.37
C ALA A 394 -12.03 -15.61 3.30
N ASP A 395 -11.11 -14.84 3.89
CA ASP A 395 -10.06 -15.33 4.78
C ASP A 395 -10.58 -15.53 6.23
N PRO A 396 -10.39 -16.72 6.84
CA PRO A 396 -10.73 -16.96 8.25
C PRO A 396 -10.07 -15.97 9.23
N ASP A 397 -8.80 -15.59 9.00
CA ASP A 397 -8.07 -14.68 9.88
C ASP A 397 -8.72 -13.30 9.89
N TYR A 398 -9.22 -12.86 8.73
CA TYR A 398 -9.93 -11.59 8.62
C TYR A 398 -11.27 -11.62 9.34
N ARG A 399 -12.02 -12.73 9.24
CA ARG A 399 -13.29 -12.87 9.97
C ARG A 399 -13.06 -12.81 11.48
N ALA A 400 -12.07 -13.56 11.98
CA ALA A 400 -11.69 -13.54 13.39
C ALA A 400 -11.28 -12.13 13.86
N TYR A 401 -10.46 -11.43 13.06
CA TYR A 401 -10.08 -10.05 13.35
C TYR A 401 -11.28 -9.10 13.30
N SER A 402 -12.16 -9.23 12.31
CA SER A 402 -13.36 -8.40 12.18
C SER A 402 -14.29 -8.56 13.38
N ASP A 403 -14.50 -9.78 13.85
CA ASP A 403 -15.33 -10.05 15.04
C ASP A 403 -14.69 -9.50 16.32
N TRP A 404 -13.37 -9.64 16.46
CA TRP A 404 -12.62 -9.03 17.57
C TRP A 404 -12.75 -7.50 17.57
N MET A 405 -12.69 -6.86 16.39
CA MET A 405 -12.82 -5.40 16.26
C MET A 405 -14.19 -4.89 16.72
N GLU A 406 -15.28 -5.59 16.41
CA GLU A 406 -16.62 -5.18 16.86
C GLU A 406 -16.73 -5.19 18.39
N ARG A 407 -16.05 -6.12 19.07
CA ARG A 407 -16.07 -6.25 20.53
C ARG A 407 -15.13 -5.26 21.22
N ASN A 408 -13.96 -4.99 20.63
CA ASN A 408 -12.85 -4.38 21.36
C ASN A 408 -12.41 -3.01 20.82
N ALA A 409 -12.60 -2.71 19.53
CA ALA A 409 -11.96 -1.56 18.92
C ALA A 409 -12.69 -0.23 19.21
N PRO A 410 -11.98 0.85 19.57
CA PRO A 410 -12.56 2.15 19.89
C PRO A 410 -13.51 2.73 18.84
N VAL A 411 -13.12 2.73 17.56
CA VAL A 411 -13.91 3.40 16.51
C VAL A 411 -15.22 2.66 16.23
N PRO A 412 -15.23 1.33 15.97
CA PRO A 412 -16.49 0.58 15.86
C PRO A 412 -17.39 0.74 17.08
N ARG A 413 -16.83 0.70 18.30
CA ARG A 413 -17.60 0.87 19.54
C ARG A 413 -18.22 2.25 19.67
N PHE A 414 -17.49 3.30 19.30
CA PHE A 414 -18.02 4.66 19.27
C PHE A 414 -19.23 4.76 18.33
N PHE A 415 -19.12 4.24 17.10
CA PHE A 415 -20.25 4.25 16.17
C PHE A 415 -21.41 3.35 16.62
N ALA A 416 -21.14 2.20 17.23
CA ALA A 416 -22.18 1.33 17.80
C ALA A 416 -22.94 2.01 18.94
N TRP A 417 -22.22 2.76 19.78
CA TRP A 417 -22.80 3.58 20.84
C TRP A 417 -23.66 4.73 20.29
N VAL A 418 -23.14 5.51 19.33
CA VAL A 418 -23.87 6.63 18.70
C VAL A 418 -25.11 6.15 17.94
N THR A 419 -25.02 5.01 17.25
CA THR A 419 -26.12 4.51 16.40
C THR A 419 -27.13 3.63 17.15
N GLY A 420 -26.89 3.32 18.42
CA GLY A 420 -27.73 2.39 19.20
C GLY A 420 -27.70 0.93 18.71
N ARG A 421 -26.83 0.60 17.74
CA ARG A 421 -26.71 -0.76 17.20
C ARG A 421 -25.94 -1.66 18.16
N LYS A 422 -26.67 -2.39 19.01
CA LYS A 422 -26.14 -3.59 19.68
C LYS A 422 -26.16 -4.76 18.68
N ARG A 423 -25.09 -4.95 17.90
CA ARG A 423 -24.94 -6.22 17.15
C ARG A 423 -24.63 -7.35 18.14
N PRO A 424 -25.29 -8.52 18.04
CA PRO A 424 -25.04 -9.61 18.96
C PRO A 424 -23.57 -10.03 18.83
N ALA A 425 -22.86 -10.03 19.97
CA ALA A 425 -21.50 -10.56 20.02
C ALA A 425 -21.55 -12.01 19.55
N ALA A 426 -20.91 -12.31 18.42
CA ALA A 426 -20.74 -13.70 18.00
C ALA A 426 -20.04 -14.44 19.14
N ALA A 427 -20.68 -15.49 19.64
CA ALA A 427 -20.16 -16.33 20.70
C ALA A 427 -18.78 -16.85 20.28
N VAL A 428 -17.82 -16.75 21.18
CA VAL A 428 -16.48 -17.33 21.00
C VAL A 428 -16.68 -18.83 20.82
N ILE A 429 -16.56 -19.33 19.59
CA ILE A 429 -16.45 -20.78 19.36
C ILE A 429 -15.05 -21.15 19.83
N GLN A 430 -14.99 -21.63 21.07
CA GLN A 430 -13.79 -22.20 21.65
C GLN A 430 -13.46 -23.45 20.83
N ALA A 431 -12.32 -23.48 20.15
CA ALA A 431 -11.84 -24.69 19.51
C ALA A 431 -11.61 -25.73 20.61
N ALA A 432 -12.27 -26.89 20.48
CA ALA A 432 -12.01 -28.04 21.36
C ALA A 432 -10.55 -28.50 21.18
N GLU A 433 -9.95 -28.92 22.30
CA GLU A 433 -8.55 -29.32 22.47
C GLU A 433 -8.00 -30.28 21.42
#